data_AF-A0A1M6A109-F1
#
_entry.id   AF-A0A1M6A109-F1
#
_cell.length_a   1.000
_cell.length_b   1.000
_cell.length_c   1.000
_cell.angle_alpha   90.00
_cell.angle_beta   90.00
_cell.angle_gamma   90.00
#
_symmetry.space_group_name_H-M   'P 1'
#
loop_
_entity.id
_entity.type
_entity.pdbx_description
1 polymer ?
#
loop_
_entity_poly.entity_id
_entity_poly.type
_entity_poly.pdbx_seq_one_letter_code
_entity_poly.pdbx_strand_id
1 'polypeptide(L)'
;MKENRLDYNVIIFIILLMILTTTKMRGQRFIGDAGVTFDNSKNDINYPFMREWQKAGVEGGIPLRNTLPIKITLAPTDSKGIQDAINQVDTGGEPSVILLKEGTYTIDQPIQLKSNVILRGESKNQVVLEVIIRSNGSNNKQVITFDDVRKSGLEDLTFEYIPNKSIILYDDRNVPLNRFCGSRCFSNDPEGDKNMYVSFVRMKENSKNCWIDNCVFKNSGSDPLEIWGNHITCRNNFIDACYNKGGGGNGYYDIRGDYNLFAYEKVRRIRHFTIQQKAKYNVVTQCEIEVDVNFHNGDRGFNLVENNRITSLQWRSWGAFASGGFRYGHDKPGPNNIIFNNITKGRGNSEQFGGNDKVFVFDQYSKPRVLKNAPPSGNTFYPVVLNGNGGNNGEGCEEILEITAWQDAYLQGNASFNATSLRVEKGKRVSYLKFEIPEDIEDVTGAVLEMSVSNDSGSGLIEVYKGNSNDWTETNLSTSNKPDEMGKLGSLNTSYGVGQYYQWELSGITPGEIIALIVKQIDGNDVSFSSKEGNRPPKLVLELECEEQQESDVSQGFIEMKIFPNPTNDFLTVSGVESGETIMLYDFLGNILKSIISKGEEDRLDLSEIPSGQYVIKAIGNSLILIKE
;
A
#
# COMPACT_ATOMS: atom_id res chain seq x y z
N MET A 1 -41.84 40.80 -31.36
CA MET A 1 -40.56 40.79 -30.63
C MET A 1 -40.82 40.11 -29.30
N LYS A 2 -40.51 38.81 -29.19
CA LYS A 2 -40.56 38.04 -27.94
C LYS A 2 -39.12 37.79 -27.55
N GLU A 3 -38.69 38.38 -26.44
CA GLU A 3 -37.38 38.12 -25.85
C GLU A 3 -37.39 36.71 -25.25
N ASN A 4 -36.51 35.85 -25.76
CA ASN A 4 -36.17 34.57 -25.14
C ASN A 4 -35.34 34.86 -23.89
N ARG A 5 -35.99 34.93 -22.73
CA ARG A 5 -35.30 34.76 -21.45
C ARG A 5 -35.02 33.27 -21.26
N LEU A 6 -33.77 32.86 -21.44
CA LEU A 6 -33.31 31.59 -20.90
C LEU A 6 -33.41 31.66 -19.37
N ASP A 7 -34.01 30.63 -18.77
CA ASP A 7 -34.12 30.47 -17.33
C ASP A 7 -32.73 30.46 -16.68
N TYR A 8 -32.56 31.25 -15.63
CA TYR A 8 -31.33 31.33 -14.82
C TYR A 8 -30.88 29.95 -14.30
N ASN A 9 -31.82 29.02 -14.10
CA ASN A 9 -31.53 27.64 -13.69
C ASN A 9 -30.85 26.81 -14.79
N VAL A 10 -31.09 27.11 -16.07
CA VAL A 10 -30.45 26.41 -17.20
C VAL A 10 -29.01 26.89 -17.40
N ILE A 11 -28.74 28.18 -17.13
CA ILE A 11 -27.38 28.74 -17.19
C ILE A 11 -26.52 28.22 -16.04
N ILE A 12 -27.07 28.08 -14.82
CA ILE A 12 -26.36 27.46 -13.69
C ILE A 12 -26.08 25.98 -13.94
N PHE A 13 -27.02 25.24 -14.57
CA PHE A 13 -26.83 23.82 -14.89
C PHE A 13 -25.77 23.60 -15.99
N ILE A 14 -25.66 24.51 -16.96
CA ILE A 14 -24.63 24.45 -18.03
C ILE A 14 -23.26 24.88 -17.50
N ILE A 15 -23.19 25.84 -16.57
CA ILE A 15 -21.94 26.23 -15.91
C ILE A 15 -21.46 25.11 -14.95
N LEU A 16 -22.37 24.42 -14.23
CA LEU A 16 -22.01 23.23 -13.45
C LEU A 16 -21.51 22.07 -14.35
N LEU A 17 -22.03 21.94 -15.57
CA LEU A 17 -21.56 20.92 -16.54
C LEU A 17 -20.20 21.28 -17.19
N MET A 18 -19.85 22.57 -17.27
CA MET A 18 -18.56 23.05 -17.80
C MET A 18 -17.47 23.20 -16.74
N ILE A 19 -17.79 23.22 -15.45
CA ILE A 19 -16.83 23.16 -14.33
C ILE A 19 -16.48 21.71 -13.95
N LEU A 20 -17.03 20.71 -14.65
CA LEU A 20 -16.43 19.38 -14.78
C LEU A 20 -15.23 19.42 -15.76
N THR A 21 -14.36 20.42 -15.65
CA THR A 21 -12.99 20.26 -16.08
C THR A 21 -12.38 19.20 -15.18
N THR A 22 -11.96 18.10 -15.80
CA THR A 22 -11.27 16.99 -15.15
C THR A 22 -10.08 17.49 -14.35
N THR A 23 -10.27 17.79 -13.07
CA THR A 23 -9.23 17.55 -12.09
C THR A 23 -9.07 16.03 -12.11
N LYS A 24 -8.12 15.54 -12.91
CA LYS A 24 -7.55 14.23 -12.64
C LYS A 24 -7.01 14.35 -11.23
N MET A 25 -7.75 13.85 -10.24
CA MET A 25 -7.16 13.49 -8.96
C MET A 25 -6.01 12.56 -9.32
N ARG A 26 -4.78 13.10 -9.33
CA ARG A 26 -3.59 12.27 -9.44
C ARG A 26 -3.51 11.60 -8.07
N GLY A 27 -4.04 10.38 -7.98
CA GLY A 27 -3.88 9.58 -6.78
C GLY A 27 -2.40 9.57 -6.38
N GLN A 28 -2.15 9.63 -5.08
CA GLN A 28 -0.81 9.54 -4.50
C GLN A 28 -0.09 8.33 -5.12
N ARG A 29 1.08 8.57 -5.73
CA ARG A 29 1.88 7.49 -6.32
C ARG A 29 2.60 6.75 -5.21
N PHE A 30 2.48 5.43 -5.21
CA PHE A 30 3.21 4.55 -4.31
C PHE A 30 4.51 4.07 -4.95
N ILE A 31 5.51 3.77 -4.13
CA ILE A 31 6.70 3.04 -4.58
C ILE A 31 6.26 1.76 -5.31
N GLY A 32 6.83 1.54 -6.49
CA GLY A 32 6.48 0.41 -7.37
C GLY A 32 5.29 0.64 -8.30
N ASP A 33 4.64 1.82 -8.30
CA ASP A 33 3.62 2.17 -9.29
C ASP A 33 4.21 2.32 -10.70
N ALA A 34 3.36 2.10 -11.70
CA ALA A 34 3.70 2.45 -13.07
C ALA A 34 4.08 3.93 -13.20
N GLY A 35 5.24 4.19 -13.80
CA GLY A 35 5.74 5.54 -14.04
C GLY A 35 6.42 6.23 -12.86
N VAL A 36 6.77 5.48 -11.79
CA VAL A 36 7.68 5.94 -10.74
C VAL A 36 9.05 6.29 -11.34
N THR A 37 9.62 7.42 -10.91
CA THR A 37 10.94 7.90 -11.35
C THR A 37 11.89 8.04 -10.17
N PHE A 38 13.15 8.37 -10.45
CA PHE A 38 14.20 8.54 -9.44
C PHE A 38 14.93 9.86 -9.64
N ASP A 39 15.19 10.55 -8.53
CA ASP A 39 15.99 11.77 -8.48
C ASP A 39 17.47 11.38 -8.56
N ASN A 40 17.97 11.30 -9.77
CA ASN A 40 19.33 10.84 -10.02
C ASN A 40 20.42 11.82 -9.54
N SER A 41 20.06 13.07 -9.19
CA SER A 41 20.99 14.03 -8.58
C SER A 41 21.43 13.60 -7.19
N LYS A 42 20.62 12.78 -6.51
CA LYS A 42 20.90 12.21 -5.18
C LYS A 42 21.80 10.98 -5.20
N ASN A 43 22.15 10.46 -6.38
CA ASN A 43 23.07 9.33 -6.47
C ASN A 43 24.46 9.72 -5.96
N ASP A 44 24.98 8.95 -5.01
CA ASP A 44 26.32 9.12 -4.49
C ASP A 44 27.32 8.31 -5.34
N ILE A 45 28.33 9.00 -5.89
CA ILE A 45 29.37 8.41 -6.75
C ILE A 45 30.16 7.29 -6.07
N ASN A 46 30.22 7.28 -4.74
CA ASN A 46 30.87 6.22 -3.96
C ASN A 46 30.06 4.92 -3.92
N TYR A 47 28.80 4.97 -4.34
CA TYR A 47 27.86 3.85 -4.33
C TYR A 47 27.27 3.63 -5.73
N PRO A 48 28.08 3.17 -6.71
CA PRO A 48 27.65 3.05 -8.10
C PRO A 48 26.48 2.07 -8.32
N PHE A 49 26.21 1.20 -7.35
CA PHE A 49 25.09 0.26 -7.35
C PHE A 49 23.74 0.89 -6.99
N MET A 50 23.65 2.17 -6.62
CA MET A 50 22.35 2.86 -6.44
C MET A 50 21.45 2.73 -7.67
N ARG A 51 22.04 2.82 -8.88
CA ARG A 51 21.32 2.63 -10.15
C ARG A 51 20.81 1.20 -10.37
N GLU A 52 21.40 0.20 -9.73
CA GLU A 52 20.89 -1.17 -9.79
C GLU A 52 19.66 -1.35 -8.90
N TRP A 53 19.66 -0.72 -7.71
CA TRP A 53 18.49 -0.75 -6.84
C TRP A 53 17.26 -0.09 -7.45
N GLN A 54 17.44 0.98 -8.23
CA GLN A 54 16.34 1.63 -8.98
C GLN A 54 15.60 0.69 -9.96
N LYS A 55 16.17 -0.46 -10.33
CA LYS A 55 15.54 -1.47 -11.18
C LYS A 55 14.72 -2.50 -10.40
N ALA A 56 14.72 -2.42 -9.07
CA ALA A 56 14.01 -3.36 -8.22
C ALA A 56 12.49 -3.25 -8.39
N GLY A 57 11.82 -4.39 -8.39
CA GLY A 57 10.39 -4.52 -8.61
C GLY A 57 10.03 -4.85 -10.05
N VAL A 58 8.73 -4.89 -10.31
CA VAL A 58 8.15 -5.05 -11.66
C VAL A 58 8.75 -4.00 -12.60
N GLU A 59 9.33 -4.45 -13.70
CA GLU A 59 9.88 -3.55 -14.72
C GLU A 59 8.77 -2.66 -15.30
N GLY A 60 8.93 -1.34 -15.19
CA GLY A 60 7.91 -0.37 -15.58
C GLY A 60 6.82 -0.11 -14.52
N GLY A 61 6.91 -0.77 -13.37
CA GLY A 61 5.97 -0.66 -12.24
C GLY A 61 4.73 -1.55 -12.39
N ILE A 62 3.99 -1.70 -11.29
CA ILE A 62 2.70 -2.40 -11.29
C ILE A 62 1.70 -1.62 -12.16
N PRO A 63 1.02 -2.26 -13.12
CA PRO A 63 0.01 -1.59 -13.93
C PRO A 63 -1.08 -0.94 -13.07
N LEU A 64 -1.51 0.27 -13.46
CA LEU A 64 -2.55 0.98 -12.72
C LEU A 64 -3.86 0.17 -12.74
N ARG A 65 -4.47 0.00 -11.57
CA ARG A 65 -5.61 -0.91 -11.36
C ARG A 65 -6.79 -0.65 -12.30
N ASN A 66 -7.07 0.63 -12.59
CA ASN A 66 -8.14 1.08 -13.48
C ASN A 66 -7.84 0.90 -14.99
N THR A 67 -6.61 0.54 -15.34
CA THR A 67 -6.21 0.25 -16.73
C THR A 67 -6.35 -1.23 -17.09
N LEU A 68 -6.53 -2.11 -16.09
CA LEU A 68 -6.59 -3.55 -16.29
C LEU A 68 -8.04 -4.01 -16.52
N PRO A 69 -8.34 -4.73 -17.62
CA PRO A 69 -9.68 -5.20 -17.90
C PRO A 69 -10.08 -6.37 -16.98
N ILE A 70 -11.28 -6.29 -16.40
CA ILE A 70 -11.91 -7.43 -15.74
C ILE A 70 -12.50 -8.35 -16.81
N LYS A 71 -12.00 -9.58 -16.90
CA LYS A 71 -12.42 -10.58 -17.90
C LYS A 71 -13.36 -11.63 -17.34
N ILE A 72 -13.20 -11.98 -16.06
CA ILE A 72 -14.07 -12.92 -15.36
C ILE A 72 -14.41 -12.32 -14.00
N THR A 73 -15.65 -12.47 -13.57
CA THR A 73 -16.09 -12.22 -12.20
C THR A 73 -16.52 -13.55 -11.59
N LEU A 74 -15.93 -13.93 -10.45
CA LEU A 74 -16.06 -15.24 -9.85
C LEU A 74 -16.70 -15.11 -8.47
N ALA A 75 -17.86 -15.74 -8.26
CA ALA A 75 -18.47 -15.89 -6.94
C ALA A 75 -17.65 -16.87 -6.06
N PRO A 76 -17.83 -16.85 -4.72
CA PRO A 76 -17.19 -17.82 -3.82
C PRO A 76 -17.29 -19.25 -4.33
N THR A 77 -16.14 -19.94 -4.37
CA THR A 77 -16.00 -21.30 -4.92
C THR A 77 -14.77 -21.99 -4.32
N ASP A 78 -14.48 -23.22 -4.74
CA ASP A 78 -13.32 -23.99 -4.29
C ASP A 78 -12.06 -23.76 -5.16
N SER A 79 -10.96 -24.46 -4.83
CA SER A 79 -9.73 -24.42 -5.63
C SER A 79 -9.96 -24.75 -7.10
N LYS A 80 -10.87 -25.69 -7.40
CA LYS A 80 -11.16 -26.09 -8.79
C LYS A 80 -11.84 -24.95 -9.53
N GLY A 81 -12.81 -24.28 -8.91
CA GLY A 81 -13.48 -23.13 -9.52
C GLY A 81 -12.52 -21.98 -9.85
N ILE A 82 -11.58 -21.66 -8.95
CA ILE A 82 -10.53 -20.67 -9.22
C ILE A 82 -9.62 -21.14 -10.35
N GLN A 83 -9.17 -22.40 -10.32
CA GLN A 83 -8.29 -22.96 -11.34
C GLN A 83 -8.95 -23.00 -12.71
N ASP A 84 -10.24 -23.31 -12.79
CA ASP A 84 -11.03 -23.29 -14.02
C ASP A 84 -11.14 -21.88 -14.59
N ALA A 85 -11.38 -20.87 -13.75
CA ALA A 85 -11.39 -19.46 -14.19
C ALA A 85 -10.03 -19.03 -14.75
N ILE A 86 -8.92 -19.38 -14.08
CA ILE A 86 -7.56 -19.15 -14.59
C ILE A 86 -7.33 -19.89 -15.92
N ASN A 87 -7.92 -21.07 -16.08
CA ASN A 87 -7.77 -21.86 -17.29
C ASN A 87 -8.56 -21.30 -18.47
N GLN A 88 -9.73 -20.70 -18.22
CA GLN A 88 -10.67 -20.23 -19.23
C GLN A 88 -10.45 -18.78 -19.65
N VAL A 89 -9.82 -17.94 -18.81
CA VAL A 89 -9.64 -16.52 -19.12
C VAL A 89 -8.80 -16.33 -20.39
N ASP A 90 -9.38 -15.66 -21.38
CA ASP A 90 -8.63 -15.16 -22.54
C ASP A 90 -8.05 -13.78 -22.23
N THR A 91 -6.73 -13.76 -22.05
CA THR A 91 -5.99 -12.54 -21.74
C THR A 91 -5.68 -11.72 -22.99
N GLY A 92 -5.82 -12.30 -24.20
CA GLY A 92 -5.37 -11.66 -25.44
C GLY A 92 -3.87 -11.34 -25.45
N GLY A 93 -3.08 -11.96 -24.57
CA GLY A 93 -1.65 -11.66 -24.39
C GLY A 93 -1.35 -10.48 -23.45
N GLU A 94 -2.37 -9.83 -22.87
CA GLU A 94 -2.22 -8.66 -22.01
C GLU A 94 -2.75 -8.88 -20.58
N PRO A 95 -2.17 -8.23 -19.55
CA PRO A 95 -2.59 -8.40 -18.17
C PRO A 95 -4.09 -8.20 -17.98
N SER A 96 -4.76 -9.20 -17.40
CA SER A 96 -6.22 -9.27 -17.30
C SER A 96 -6.66 -9.76 -15.92
N VAL A 97 -7.74 -9.19 -15.40
CA VAL A 97 -8.22 -9.42 -14.04
C VAL A 97 -9.32 -10.48 -14.03
N ILE A 98 -9.16 -11.46 -13.14
CA ILE A 98 -10.25 -12.28 -12.60
C ILE A 98 -10.64 -11.66 -11.27
N LEU A 99 -11.83 -11.06 -11.21
CA LEU A 99 -12.37 -10.42 -10.02
C LEU A 99 -13.09 -11.44 -9.14
N LEU A 100 -12.61 -11.65 -7.93
CA LEU A 100 -13.23 -12.49 -6.91
C LEU A 100 -14.21 -11.62 -6.10
N LYS A 101 -15.49 -12.00 -6.12
CA LYS A 101 -16.55 -11.36 -5.34
C LYS A 101 -16.33 -11.63 -3.85
N GLU A 102 -16.87 -10.75 -3.01
CA GLU A 102 -16.85 -10.92 -1.56
C GLU A 102 -17.41 -12.29 -1.13
N GLY A 103 -16.71 -12.93 -0.19
CA GLY A 103 -17.03 -14.22 0.40
C GLY A 103 -15.81 -15.11 0.62
N THR A 104 -16.08 -16.32 1.10
CA THR A 104 -15.05 -17.30 1.47
C THR A 104 -14.87 -18.34 0.37
N TYR A 105 -13.63 -18.53 -0.08
CA TYR A 105 -13.24 -19.51 -1.08
C TYR A 105 -12.48 -20.65 -0.40
N THR A 106 -13.00 -21.88 -0.50
CA THR A 106 -12.35 -23.04 0.12
C THR A 106 -11.18 -23.51 -0.72
N ILE A 107 -9.98 -23.43 -0.19
CA ILE A 107 -8.76 -23.85 -0.88
C ILE A 107 -8.33 -25.22 -0.36
N ASP A 108 -8.75 -26.26 -1.07
CA ASP A 108 -8.49 -27.67 -0.77
C ASP A 108 -7.39 -28.28 -1.64
N GLN A 109 -7.00 -27.61 -2.72
CA GLN A 109 -5.93 -28.00 -3.63
C GLN A 109 -5.05 -26.82 -4.07
N PRO A 110 -3.76 -27.06 -4.41
CA PRO A 110 -2.89 -26.04 -5.00
C PRO A 110 -3.45 -25.46 -6.30
N ILE A 111 -3.24 -24.17 -6.49
CA ILE A 111 -3.64 -23.39 -7.67
C ILE A 111 -2.38 -22.94 -8.41
N GLN A 112 -2.38 -23.13 -9.73
CA GLN A 112 -1.33 -22.67 -10.64
C GLN A 112 -1.79 -21.41 -11.36
N LEU A 113 -1.07 -20.31 -11.15
CA LEU A 113 -1.32 -19.08 -11.87
C LEU A 113 -0.70 -19.13 -13.27
N LYS A 114 -1.24 -18.33 -14.19
CA LYS A 114 -0.72 -18.17 -15.56
C LYS A 114 -0.24 -16.75 -15.80
N SER A 115 0.60 -16.57 -16.81
CA SER A 115 1.03 -15.25 -17.27
C SER A 115 -0.15 -14.38 -17.69
N ASN A 116 -0.02 -13.07 -17.47
CA ASN A 116 -1.04 -12.06 -17.75
C ASN A 116 -2.36 -12.23 -16.96
N VAL A 117 -2.36 -12.97 -15.85
CA VAL A 117 -3.56 -13.18 -15.01
C VAL A 117 -3.37 -12.53 -13.65
N ILE A 118 -4.30 -11.67 -13.27
CA ILE A 118 -4.40 -11.09 -11.95
C ILE A 118 -5.59 -11.71 -11.24
N LEU A 119 -5.38 -12.28 -10.05
CA LEU A 119 -6.49 -12.58 -9.14
C LEU A 119 -6.67 -11.37 -8.22
N ARG A 120 -7.80 -10.69 -8.37
CA ARG A 120 -8.13 -9.48 -7.58
C ARG A 120 -9.38 -9.74 -6.76
N GLY A 121 -9.35 -9.53 -5.45
CA GLY A 121 -10.57 -9.47 -4.65
C GLY A 121 -11.29 -8.13 -4.81
N GLU A 122 -12.62 -8.11 -4.67
CA GLU A 122 -13.37 -6.85 -4.57
C GLU A 122 -13.01 -6.05 -3.32
N SER A 123 -12.57 -6.75 -2.27
CA SER A 123 -12.16 -6.16 -1.01
C SER A 123 -11.19 -7.10 -0.31
N LYS A 124 -10.04 -6.55 0.11
CA LYS A 124 -9.02 -7.32 0.83
C LYS A 124 -9.54 -8.01 2.08
N ASN A 125 -10.52 -7.40 2.77
CA ASN A 125 -11.04 -7.90 4.04
C ASN A 125 -12.21 -8.88 3.87
N GLN A 126 -12.89 -8.87 2.71
CA GLN A 126 -14.11 -9.65 2.49
C GLN A 126 -13.92 -10.77 1.46
N VAL A 127 -12.79 -10.85 0.76
CA VAL A 127 -12.42 -11.99 -0.09
C VAL A 127 -11.40 -12.84 0.65
N VAL A 128 -11.86 -13.94 1.23
CA VAL A 128 -11.05 -14.81 2.09
C VAL A 128 -10.80 -16.15 1.41
N LEU A 129 -9.53 -16.48 1.18
CA LEU A 129 -9.06 -17.78 0.75
C LEU A 129 -8.80 -18.65 1.99
N GLU A 130 -9.76 -19.51 2.30
CA GLU A 130 -9.74 -20.41 3.44
C GLU A 130 -8.93 -21.68 3.09
N VAL A 131 -7.70 -21.75 3.59
CA VAL A 131 -6.76 -22.81 3.22
C VAL A 131 -6.94 -24.02 4.12
N ILE A 132 -7.47 -25.10 3.52
CA ILE A 132 -7.64 -26.40 4.16
C ILE A 132 -6.69 -27.47 3.59
N ILE A 133 -5.75 -27.09 2.72
CA ILE A 133 -4.68 -27.98 2.24
C ILE A 133 -3.91 -28.56 3.43
N ARG A 134 -3.57 -29.84 3.33
CA ARG A 134 -2.74 -30.56 4.30
C ARG A 134 -1.48 -31.07 3.64
N SER A 135 -0.34 -30.86 4.29
CA SER A 135 0.91 -31.47 3.89
C SER A 135 1.91 -31.64 5.03
N ASN A 136 2.77 -32.63 4.89
CA ASN A 136 3.84 -32.92 5.84
C ASN A 136 5.21 -32.43 5.33
N GLY A 137 6.20 -32.37 6.23
CA GLY A 137 7.51 -31.78 5.95
C GLY A 137 8.36 -32.49 4.90
N SER A 138 7.92 -33.64 4.38
CA SER A 138 8.58 -34.32 3.26
C SER A 138 8.03 -33.89 1.89
N ASN A 139 6.90 -33.18 1.85
CA ASN A 139 6.19 -32.81 0.64
C ASN A 139 5.49 -31.44 0.78
N ASN A 140 6.23 -30.39 1.16
CA ASN A 140 5.64 -29.06 1.38
C ASN A 140 4.80 -28.60 0.18
N LYS A 141 3.57 -28.17 0.44
CA LYS A 141 2.66 -27.68 -0.61
C LYS A 141 2.60 -26.16 -0.63
N GLN A 142 2.26 -25.61 -1.78
CA GLN A 142 2.06 -24.19 -1.98
C GLN A 142 0.61 -23.96 -2.40
N VAL A 143 -0.06 -22.96 -1.83
CA VAL A 143 -1.47 -22.65 -2.16
C VAL A 143 -1.57 -22.06 -3.56
N ILE A 144 -0.84 -20.99 -3.86
CA ILE A 144 -0.73 -20.42 -5.20
C ILE A 144 0.73 -20.49 -5.64
N THR A 145 0.96 -21.03 -6.83
CA THR A 145 2.28 -21.09 -7.44
C THR A 145 2.34 -20.29 -8.75
N PHE A 146 3.41 -19.50 -8.88
CA PHE A 146 3.82 -18.85 -10.11
C PHE A 146 5.04 -19.61 -10.64
N ASP A 147 4.86 -20.41 -11.69
CA ASP A 147 5.91 -21.21 -12.32
C ASP A 147 6.15 -20.76 -13.77
N ASP A 148 7.26 -20.06 -14.01
CA ASP A 148 7.55 -19.35 -15.28
C ASP A 148 6.41 -18.40 -15.70
N VAL A 149 5.86 -17.69 -14.71
CA VAL A 149 4.76 -16.75 -14.88
C VAL A 149 5.30 -15.32 -15.03
N ARG A 150 4.65 -14.53 -15.90
CA ARG A 150 5.00 -13.14 -16.17
C ARG A 150 3.79 -12.22 -16.16
N LYS A 151 3.98 -10.97 -15.72
CA LYS A 151 2.97 -9.90 -15.75
C LYS A 151 1.64 -10.30 -15.08
N SER A 152 1.75 -10.95 -13.93
CA SER A 152 0.61 -11.49 -13.17
C SER A 152 0.69 -11.08 -11.72
N GLY A 153 -0.44 -11.08 -11.01
CA GLY A 153 -0.43 -10.66 -9.62
C GLY A 153 -1.57 -11.20 -8.77
N LEU A 154 -1.39 -11.00 -7.46
CA LEU A 154 -2.42 -11.20 -6.44
C LEU A 154 -2.73 -9.83 -5.83
N GLU A 155 -4.00 -9.48 -5.78
CA GLU A 155 -4.45 -8.17 -5.31
C GLU A 155 -5.68 -8.28 -4.42
N ASP A 156 -5.70 -7.58 -3.28
CA ASP A 156 -6.88 -7.46 -2.41
C ASP A 156 -7.46 -8.81 -1.96
N LEU A 157 -6.60 -9.75 -1.54
CA LEU A 157 -7.01 -11.07 -1.04
C LEU A 157 -6.56 -11.26 0.41
N THR A 158 -7.40 -11.92 1.23
CA THR A 158 -6.97 -12.48 2.51
C THR A 158 -6.73 -13.98 2.37
N PHE A 159 -5.59 -14.47 2.84
CA PHE A 159 -5.29 -15.90 3.00
C PHE A 159 -5.34 -16.25 4.48
N GLU A 160 -5.99 -17.34 4.83
CA GLU A 160 -5.98 -17.86 6.19
C GLU A 160 -5.91 -19.39 6.20
N TYR A 161 -4.95 -19.95 6.92
CA TYR A 161 -4.86 -21.40 7.09
C TYR A 161 -5.75 -21.84 8.25
N ILE A 162 -6.64 -22.78 7.97
CA ILE A 162 -7.53 -23.35 8.98
C ILE A 162 -7.00 -24.72 9.39
N PRO A 163 -6.49 -24.90 10.62
CA PRO A 163 -6.05 -26.20 11.10
C PRO A 163 -7.23 -27.14 11.38
N ASN A 164 -6.99 -28.46 11.37
CA ASN A 164 -8.03 -29.48 11.65
C ASN A 164 -8.52 -29.48 13.11
N LYS A 165 -7.78 -28.82 13.99
CA LYS A 165 -8.08 -28.65 15.41
C LYS A 165 -7.58 -27.29 15.84
N SER A 166 -8.08 -26.78 16.98
CA SER A 166 -7.50 -25.59 17.58
C SER A 166 -6.02 -25.81 17.85
N ILE A 167 -5.18 -24.87 17.41
CA ILE A 167 -3.73 -24.88 17.65
C ILE A 167 -3.36 -23.58 18.34
N ILE A 168 -2.68 -23.67 19.47
CA ILE A 168 -2.12 -22.49 20.15
C ILE A 168 -0.88 -22.01 19.40
N LEU A 169 -0.98 -20.81 18.82
CA LEU A 169 0.16 -20.06 18.30
C LEU A 169 0.91 -19.41 19.46
N TYR A 170 2.07 -19.95 19.84
CA TYR A 170 2.90 -19.32 20.86
C TYR A 170 3.56 -18.03 20.33
N ASP A 171 3.11 -16.88 20.82
CA ASP A 171 3.62 -15.53 20.50
C ASP A 171 3.32 -14.51 21.64
N ASP A 172 3.36 -13.21 21.33
CA ASP A 172 3.11 -12.12 22.28
C ASP A 172 1.70 -12.09 22.87
N ARG A 173 0.73 -12.80 22.27
CA ARG A 173 -0.65 -12.87 22.79
C ARG A 173 -0.77 -13.75 24.03
N ASN A 174 0.13 -14.71 24.17
CA ASN A 174 0.05 -15.79 25.15
C ASN A 174 1.40 -16.11 25.81
N VAL A 175 2.45 -15.37 25.47
CA VAL A 175 3.73 -15.33 26.18
C VAL A 175 4.01 -13.89 26.66
N PRO A 176 4.31 -13.68 27.96
CA PRO A 176 4.67 -12.35 28.46
C PRO A 176 5.84 -11.74 27.68
N LEU A 177 5.69 -10.47 27.27
CA LEU A 177 6.61 -9.70 26.40
C LEU A 177 8.08 -9.66 26.87
N ASN A 178 8.34 -9.98 28.15
CA ASN A 178 9.67 -9.90 28.76
C ASN A 178 10.37 -11.26 28.91
N ARG A 179 9.81 -12.36 28.38
CA ARG A 179 10.40 -13.70 28.50
C ARG A 179 10.59 -14.37 27.15
N PHE A 180 11.85 -14.67 26.82
CA PHE A 180 12.21 -15.48 25.65
C PHE A 180 11.39 -16.79 25.63
N CYS A 181 10.64 -17.00 24.55
CA CYS A 181 9.72 -18.14 24.48
C CYS A 181 10.37 -19.46 24.01
N GLY A 182 11.62 -19.41 23.53
CA GLY A 182 12.42 -20.59 23.25
C GLY A 182 11.86 -21.47 22.14
N SER A 183 12.13 -22.77 22.22
CA SER A 183 11.67 -23.77 21.26
C SER A 183 10.15 -23.80 21.10
N ARG A 184 9.37 -23.30 22.07
CA ARG A 184 7.90 -23.28 22.00
C ARG A 184 7.36 -22.34 20.91
N CYS A 185 8.02 -21.20 20.66
CA CYS A 185 7.65 -20.32 19.54
C CYS A 185 8.30 -20.71 18.22
N PHE A 186 9.41 -21.45 18.27
CA PHE A 186 10.27 -21.70 17.12
C PHE A 186 10.43 -23.20 16.86
N SER A 187 9.34 -23.95 17.01
CA SER A 187 9.23 -25.36 16.65
C SER A 187 8.37 -25.52 15.39
N ASN A 188 8.53 -26.65 14.73
CA ASN A 188 7.52 -27.16 13.81
C ASN A 188 6.55 -28.05 14.57
N ASP A 189 5.47 -28.42 13.91
CA ASP A 189 4.43 -29.33 14.38
C ASP A 189 3.86 -28.90 15.75
N PRO A 190 3.39 -27.64 15.93
CA PRO A 190 2.76 -27.24 17.17
C PRO A 190 1.61 -28.19 17.52
N GLU A 191 1.56 -28.58 18.79
CA GLU A 191 0.63 -29.60 19.31
C GLU A 191 0.69 -30.95 18.56
N GLY A 192 1.82 -31.27 17.95
CA GLY A 192 2.07 -32.51 17.23
C GLY A 192 1.37 -32.63 15.88
N ASP A 193 0.75 -31.56 15.36
CA ASP A 193 0.10 -31.60 14.05
C ASP A 193 1.14 -31.44 12.93
N LYS A 194 1.34 -32.50 12.14
CA LYS A 194 2.34 -32.57 11.08
C LYS A 194 1.79 -32.17 9.71
N ASN A 195 0.57 -31.65 9.62
CA ASN A 195 -0.11 -31.39 8.35
C ASN A 195 -0.04 -29.93 7.88
N MET A 196 0.75 -29.11 8.58
CA MET A 196 0.82 -27.66 8.37
C MET A 196 2.02 -27.21 7.53
N TYR A 197 2.65 -28.11 6.75
CA TYR A 197 3.73 -27.72 5.83
C TYR A 197 3.15 -27.18 4.51
N VAL A 198 2.46 -26.05 4.63
CA VAL A 198 1.75 -25.39 3.55
C VAL A 198 2.15 -23.92 3.53
N SER A 199 2.84 -23.53 2.46
CA SER A 199 3.18 -22.14 2.18
C SER A 199 2.07 -21.49 1.36
N PHE A 200 1.79 -20.19 1.54
CA PHE A 200 0.69 -19.58 0.78
C PHE A 200 1.08 -19.29 -0.67
N VAL A 201 2.13 -18.50 -0.90
CA VAL A 201 2.50 -18.13 -2.27
C VAL A 201 3.94 -18.49 -2.56
N ARG A 202 4.19 -19.19 -3.67
CA ARG A 202 5.53 -19.40 -4.21
C ARG A 202 5.66 -18.82 -5.61
N MET A 203 6.57 -17.88 -5.75
CA MET A 203 7.04 -17.39 -7.04
C MET A 203 8.37 -18.05 -7.38
N LYS A 204 8.36 -19.05 -8.26
CA LYS A 204 9.56 -19.81 -8.63
C LYS A 204 10.56 -18.96 -9.44
N GLU A 205 11.79 -19.45 -9.52
CA GLU A 205 12.96 -18.74 -10.05
C GLU A 205 12.79 -18.17 -11.47
N ASN A 206 12.01 -18.82 -12.32
CA ASN A 206 11.80 -18.38 -13.71
C ASN A 206 10.70 -17.32 -13.86
N SER A 207 9.89 -17.11 -12.82
CA SER A 207 8.82 -16.10 -12.82
C SER A 207 9.42 -14.70 -12.71
N LYS A 208 8.83 -13.74 -13.45
CA LYS A 208 9.35 -12.37 -13.56
C LYS A 208 8.24 -11.35 -13.69
N ASN A 209 8.42 -10.11 -13.20
CA ASN A 209 7.45 -9.02 -13.38
C ASN A 209 6.06 -9.40 -12.86
N CYS A 210 6.04 -10.03 -11.69
CA CYS A 210 4.80 -10.37 -10.99
C CYS A 210 4.71 -9.58 -9.69
N TRP A 211 3.51 -9.52 -9.10
CA TRP A 211 3.31 -8.71 -7.89
C TRP A 211 2.32 -9.31 -6.90
N ILE A 212 2.44 -8.84 -5.67
CA ILE A 212 1.47 -9.07 -4.60
C ILE A 212 1.20 -7.70 -3.98
N ASP A 213 -0.02 -7.19 -4.11
CA ASP A 213 -0.39 -5.83 -3.70
C ASP A 213 -1.63 -5.84 -2.81
N ASN A 214 -1.54 -5.22 -1.63
CA ASN A 214 -2.68 -5.03 -0.71
C ASN A 214 -3.38 -6.34 -0.27
N CYS A 215 -2.61 -7.41 -0.09
CA CYS A 215 -3.09 -8.71 0.42
C CYS A 215 -2.84 -8.87 1.93
N VAL A 216 -3.56 -9.81 2.54
CA VAL A 216 -3.41 -10.19 3.95
C VAL A 216 -3.10 -11.69 4.03
N PHE A 217 -2.12 -12.07 4.84
CA PHE A 217 -1.69 -13.45 5.03
C PHE A 217 -1.70 -13.79 6.53
N LYS A 218 -2.73 -14.51 6.98
CA LYS A 218 -2.93 -14.88 8.38
C LYS A 218 -2.58 -16.34 8.63
N ASN A 219 -1.86 -16.57 9.72
CA ASN A 219 -1.66 -17.88 10.31
C ASN A 219 -1.16 -18.92 9.29
N SER A 220 -0.21 -18.60 8.41
CA SER A 220 0.24 -19.56 7.38
C SER A 220 0.69 -20.88 8.01
N GLY A 221 0.53 -22.00 7.27
CA GLY A 221 0.99 -23.30 7.74
C GLY A 221 2.51 -23.28 8.02
N SER A 222 3.29 -22.97 6.99
CA SER A 222 4.73 -22.69 7.07
C SER A 222 5.00 -21.25 6.62
N ASP A 223 5.41 -21.04 5.38
CA ASP A 223 5.88 -19.75 4.88
C ASP A 223 4.72 -18.97 4.26
N PRO A 224 4.46 -17.72 4.68
CA PRO A 224 3.47 -16.90 3.99
C PRO A 224 3.88 -16.67 2.52
N LEU A 225 5.13 -16.27 2.27
CA LEU A 225 5.59 -15.87 0.95
C LEU A 225 6.97 -16.43 0.64
N GLU A 226 7.12 -17.08 -0.52
CA GLU A 226 8.37 -17.60 -1.06
C GLU A 226 8.66 -16.95 -2.42
N ILE A 227 9.48 -15.91 -2.43
CA ILE A 227 9.80 -15.05 -3.57
C ILE A 227 11.16 -15.46 -4.16
N TRP A 228 11.15 -16.47 -5.01
CA TRP A 228 12.34 -16.95 -5.71
C TRP A 228 12.50 -16.35 -7.11
N GLY A 229 11.41 -15.79 -7.66
CA GLY A 229 11.40 -15.07 -8.93
C GLY A 229 12.08 -13.70 -8.86
N ASN A 230 12.22 -13.06 -10.03
CA ASN A 230 12.97 -11.81 -10.18
C ASN A 230 12.07 -10.66 -10.60
N HIS A 231 12.44 -9.41 -10.30
CA HIS A 231 11.59 -8.25 -10.62
C HIS A 231 10.16 -8.40 -10.11
N ILE A 232 10.04 -8.85 -8.87
CA ILE A 232 8.79 -9.00 -8.15
C ILE A 232 8.57 -7.75 -7.29
N THR A 233 7.37 -7.20 -7.31
CA THR A 233 6.96 -6.17 -6.34
C THR A 233 5.98 -6.77 -5.34
N CYS A 234 6.36 -6.81 -4.07
CA CYS A 234 5.43 -7.02 -2.97
C CYS A 234 5.24 -5.69 -2.26
N ARG A 235 3.99 -5.22 -2.15
CA ARG A 235 3.73 -4.01 -1.38
C ARG A 235 2.37 -3.96 -0.70
N ASN A 236 2.28 -3.13 0.33
CA ASN A 236 1.05 -2.90 1.09
C ASN A 236 0.43 -4.18 1.67
N ASN A 237 1.22 -5.25 1.83
CA ASN A 237 0.70 -6.51 2.34
C ASN A 237 0.82 -6.56 3.86
N PHE A 238 -0.08 -7.33 4.48
CA PHE A 238 -0.05 -7.59 5.91
C PHE A 238 0.14 -9.07 6.18
N ILE A 239 1.29 -9.43 6.75
CA ILE A 239 1.69 -10.79 7.08
C ILE A 239 1.63 -10.95 8.58
N ASP A 240 0.87 -11.94 9.03
CA ASP A 240 0.57 -12.12 10.43
C ASP A 240 0.51 -13.58 10.86
N ALA A 241 1.59 -14.00 11.52
CA ALA A 241 1.76 -15.30 12.13
C ALA A 241 1.84 -16.51 11.18
N CYS A 242 2.50 -17.55 11.67
CA CYS A 242 2.53 -18.87 11.06
C CYS A 242 2.61 -19.97 12.13
N TYR A 243 2.22 -21.19 11.78
CA TYR A 243 2.23 -22.33 12.69
C TYR A 243 3.63 -22.96 12.79
N ASN A 244 4.23 -23.34 11.67
CA ASN A 244 5.58 -23.89 11.63
C ASN A 244 6.64 -22.77 11.62
N LYS A 245 7.49 -22.74 12.64
CA LYS A 245 8.56 -21.74 12.86
C LYS A 245 9.91 -22.38 13.20
N GLY A 246 10.02 -23.70 13.05
CA GLY A 246 11.20 -24.48 13.36
C GLY A 246 12.15 -24.62 12.19
N GLY A 247 13.26 -25.34 12.41
CA GLY A 247 14.30 -25.59 11.40
C GLY A 247 13.76 -26.14 10.07
N GLY A 248 14.59 -26.06 9.03
CA GLY A 248 14.21 -26.51 7.68
C GLY A 248 13.55 -25.44 6.80
N GLY A 249 13.70 -24.16 7.16
CA GLY A 249 13.21 -23.04 6.35
C GLY A 249 11.72 -22.78 6.49
N ASN A 250 11.15 -22.88 7.71
CA ASN A 250 9.73 -22.65 7.98
C ASN A 250 9.47 -21.33 8.71
N GLY A 251 8.40 -20.67 8.34
CA GLY A 251 7.88 -19.43 8.92
C GLY A 251 8.57 -18.19 8.38
N TYR A 252 8.97 -18.22 7.11
CA TYR A 252 9.79 -17.19 6.49
C TYR A 252 8.95 -16.34 5.54
N TYR A 253 9.23 -15.03 5.54
CA TYR A 253 9.12 -14.28 4.29
C TYR A 253 10.42 -14.59 3.53
N ASP A 254 10.35 -15.50 2.56
CA ASP A 254 11.52 -16.12 1.92
C ASP A 254 11.91 -15.45 0.61
N ILE A 255 12.92 -14.57 0.64
CA ILE A 255 13.40 -13.83 -0.53
C ILE A 255 14.68 -14.48 -1.06
N ARG A 256 14.62 -14.94 -2.31
CA ARG A 256 15.74 -15.62 -2.99
C ARG A 256 16.07 -15.10 -4.37
N GLY A 257 15.15 -14.42 -5.05
CA GLY A 257 15.40 -13.88 -6.38
C GLY A 257 16.03 -12.49 -6.36
N ASP A 258 16.27 -11.96 -7.54
CA ASP A 258 17.01 -10.72 -7.79
C ASP A 258 16.10 -9.57 -8.20
N TYR A 259 16.53 -8.35 -7.90
CA TYR A 259 15.84 -7.11 -8.27
C TYR A 259 14.37 -7.08 -7.80
N ASN A 260 14.06 -7.60 -6.61
CA ASN A 260 12.71 -7.52 -6.06
C ASN A 260 12.55 -6.30 -5.16
N LEU A 261 11.33 -5.76 -5.13
CA LEU A 261 10.94 -4.60 -4.33
C LEU A 261 9.93 -5.04 -3.27
N PHE A 262 10.24 -4.71 -2.02
CA PHE A 262 9.38 -4.92 -0.86
C PHE A 262 9.11 -3.55 -0.24
N ALA A 263 7.88 -3.05 -0.38
CA ALA A 263 7.52 -1.70 0.05
C ALA A 263 6.26 -1.68 0.89
N TYR A 264 6.21 -0.93 2.00
CA TYR A 264 5.00 -0.82 2.82
C TYR A 264 4.47 -2.17 3.35
N GLU A 265 5.35 -3.16 3.48
CA GLU A 265 5.03 -4.45 4.06
C GLU A 265 4.86 -4.32 5.57
N LYS A 266 3.83 -4.94 6.13
CA LYS A 266 3.65 -5.10 7.58
C LYS A 266 3.82 -6.56 7.93
N VAL A 267 4.92 -6.91 8.61
CA VAL A 267 5.32 -8.31 8.85
C VAL A 267 5.49 -8.56 10.34
N ARG A 268 4.69 -9.47 10.89
CA ARG A 268 4.79 -9.84 12.30
C ARG A 268 4.51 -11.31 12.58
N ARG A 269 4.97 -11.75 13.76
CA ARG A 269 4.64 -13.07 14.34
C ARG A 269 5.01 -14.29 13.49
N ILE A 270 5.75 -14.11 12.41
CA ILE A 270 6.48 -15.18 11.70
C ILE A 270 7.86 -15.39 12.32
N ARG A 271 8.69 -16.26 11.74
CA ARG A 271 10.03 -16.54 12.23
C ARG A 271 11.04 -15.49 11.76
N HIS A 272 11.15 -15.27 10.45
CA HIS A 272 12.17 -14.40 9.86
C HIS A 272 11.63 -13.68 8.61
N PHE A 273 12.07 -12.43 8.40
CA PHE A 273 12.05 -11.80 7.09
C PHE A 273 13.42 -12.06 6.43
N THR A 274 13.50 -13.02 5.52
CA THR A 274 14.81 -13.54 5.05
C THR A 274 15.21 -13.02 3.68
N ILE A 275 16.49 -12.70 3.53
CA ILE A 275 17.17 -12.47 2.26
C ILE A 275 18.27 -13.53 2.16
N GLN A 276 18.24 -14.39 1.13
CA GLN A 276 19.16 -15.53 1.07
C GLN A 276 19.40 -16.09 -0.33
N GLN A 277 20.37 -17.00 -0.44
CA GLN A 277 20.72 -17.74 -1.64
C GLN A 277 21.02 -16.82 -2.84
N LYS A 278 20.21 -16.87 -3.90
CA LYS A 278 20.51 -16.12 -5.11
C LYS A 278 20.31 -14.62 -4.93
N ALA A 279 19.61 -14.18 -3.87
CA ALA A 279 19.11 -12.84 -3.69
C ALA A 279 20.18 -11.75 -3.84
N LYS A 280 19.96 -10.87 -4.82
CA LYS A 280 20.80 -9.72 -5.13
C LYS A 280 19.97 -8.51 -5.56
N TYR A 281 20.42 -7.30 -5.22
CA TYR A 281 19.79 -6.04 -5.66
C TYR A 281 18.32 -5.90 -5.27
N ASN A 282 17.89 -6.59 -4.21
CA ASN A 282 16.56 -6.40 -3.65
C ASN A 282 16.52 -5.11 -2.82
N VAL A 283 15.36 -4.45 -2.80
CA VAL A 283 15.11 -3.24 -2.02
C VAL A 283 13.98 -3.51 -1.04
N VAL A 284 14.25 -3.30 0.25
CA VAL A 284 13.27 -3.35 1.34
C VAL A 284 13.14 -1.95 1.91
N THR A 285 11.99 -1.32 1.74
CA THR A 285 11.80 0.08 2.14
C THR A 285 10.40 0.42 2.62
N GLN A 286 10.27 1.39 3.51
CA GLN A 286 8.97 1.82 4.05
C GLN A 286 8.18 0.69 4.73
N CYS A 287 8.84 -0.39 5.18
CA CYS A 287 8.19 -1.53 5.80
C CYS A 287 8.16 -1.41 7.33
N GLU A 288 7.17 -2.06 7.95
CA GLU A 288 7.08 -2.32 9.38
C GLU A 288 7.31 -3.81 9.64
N ILE A 289 8.46 -4.15 10.20
CA ILE A 289 8.93 -5.53 10.37
C ILE A 289 9.13 -5.79 11.87
N GLU A 290 8.24 -6.55 12.48
CA GLU A 290 8.30 -6.94 13.90
C GLU A 290 9.11 -8.22 14.15
N VAL A 291 9.86 -8.65 13.14
CA VAL A 291 10.80 -9.78 13.17
C VAL A 291 12.19 -9.31 12.73
N ASP A 292 13.16 -10.20 12.73
CA ASP A 292 14.49 -9.88 12.22
C ASP A 292 14.50 -9.87 10.68
N VAL A 293 15.21 -8.90 10.11
CA VAL A 293 15.72 -8.99 8.74
C VAL A 293 16.95 -9.89 8.76
N ASN A 294 16.81 -11.09 8.20
CA ASN A 294 17.77 -12.17 8.33
C ASN A 294 18.47 -12.46 7.00
N PHE A 295 19.77 -12.13 6.92
CA PHE A 295 20.62 -12.53 5.79
C PHE A 295 21.03 -13.99 5.99
N HIS A 296 20.13 -14.90 5.58
CA HIS A 296 20.01 -16.19 6.22
C HIS A 296 21.05 -17.21 5.75
N ASN A 297 21.20 -17.38 4.46
CA ASN A 297 22.02 -18.44 3.90
C ASN A 297 22.59 -18.04 2.54
N GLY A 298 23.76 -17.39 2.56
CA GLY A 298 24.55 -17.10 1.37
C GLY A 298 23.83 -16.31 0.29
N ASP A 299 23.22 -15.16 0.63
CA ASP A 299 22.77 -14.20 -0.39
C ASP A 299 23.95 -13.73 -1.28
N ARG A 300 23.66 -13.21 -2.48
CA ARG A 300 24.70 -12.72 -3.41
C ARG A 300 25.14 -11.28 -3.14
N GLY A 301 24.64 -10.66 -2.09
CA GLY A 301 24.99 -9.32 -1.67
C GLY A 301 24.21 -8.23 -2.39
N PHE A 302 24.63 -6.98 -2.17
CA PHE A 302 24.06 -5.79 -2.81
C PHE A 302 22.56 -5.64 -2.60
N ASN A 303 22.00 -6.11 -1.49
CA ASN A 303 20.62 -5.81 -1.13
C ASN A 303 20.56 -4.50 -0.31
N LEU A 304 19.43 -3.80 -0.36
CA LEU A 304 19.20 -2.55 0.35
C LEU A 304 18.07 -2.72 1.35
N VAL A 305 18.32 -2.32 2.60
CA VAL A 305 17.31 -2.21 3.65
C VAL A 305 17.33 -0.79 4.19
N GLU A 306 16.36 0.02 3.79
CA GLU A 306 16.33 1.46 4.06
C GLU A 306 14.95 2.02 4.36
N ASN A 307 14.83 3.00 5.27
CA ASN A 307 13.57 3.67 5.62
C ASN A 307 12.52 2.71 6.18
N ASN A 308 12.92 1.71 6.95
CA ASN A 308 12.00 0.76 7.59
C ASN A 308 11.90 0.99 9.09
N ARG A 309 10.78 0.57 9.68
CA ARG A 309 10.65 0.34 11.13
C ARG A 309 10.87 -1.15 11.40
N ILE A 310 11.97 -1.50 12.06
CA ILE A 310 12.35 -2.89 12.34
C ILE A 310 12.41 -3.09 13.85
N THR A 311 11.35 -3.67 14.41
CA THR A 311 11.14 -3.82 15.86
C THR A 311 11.05 -5.28 16.25
N SER A 312 12.20 -5.94 16.44
CA SER A 312 12.24 -7.31 16.95
C SER A 312 12.11 -7.30 18.48
N LEU A 313 10.91 -7.61 19.00
CA LEU A 313 10.63 -7.60 20.44
C LEU A 313 11.55 -8.55 21.22
N GLN A 314 11.90 -8.18 22.45
CA GLN A 314 12.95 -8.83 23.25
C GLN A 314 12.66 -10.31 23.61
N TRP A 315 11.39 -10.72 23.61
CA TRP A 315 10.99 -12.13 23.79
C TRP A 315 11.25 -13.00 22.54
N ARG A 316 11.52 -12.39 21.38
CA ARG A 316 11.98 -13.06 20.16
C ARG A 316 13.50 -13.24 20.20
N SER A 317 14.03 -14.28 19.58
CA SER A 317 15.45 -14.67 19.77
C SER A 317 16.47 -13.68 19.20
N TRP A 318 16.11 -12.93 18.17
CA TRP A 318 17.05 -12.22 17.31
C TRP A 318 16.94 -10.69 17.45
N GLY A 319 18.02 -9.98 17.14
CA GLY A 319 17.99 -8.52 17.01
C GLY A 319 17.24 -8.09 15.74
N ALA A 320 17.20 -6.80 15.44
CA ALA A 320 16.59 -6.28 14.21
C ALA A 320 17.24 -6.86 12.94
N PHE A 321 18.54 -7.15 13.00
CA PHE A 321 19.28 -7.82 11.94
C PHE A 321 19.96 -9.07 12.46
N ALA A 322 19.95 -10.13 11.66
CA ALA A 322 20.60 -11.40 12.00
C ALA A 322 21.03 -12.18 10.76
N SER A 323 21.68 -13.32 10.99
CA SER A 323 22.06 -14.27 9.95
C SER A 323 21.73 -15.69 10.37
N GLY A 324 21.71 -16.61 9.42
CA GLY A 324 21.91 -18.02 9.72
C GLY A 324 23.28 -18.22 10.37
N GLY A 325 23.39 -19.23 11.23
CA GLY A 325 24.64 -19.54 11.92
C GLY A 325 25.48 -20.55 11.13
N PHE A 326 26.78 -20.28 10.97
CA PHE A 326 27.76 -21.20 10.37
C PHE A 326 27.67 -22.64 10.95
N ARG A 327 27.46 -22.77 12.26
CA ARG A 327 27.32 -24.07 12.94
C ARG A 327 26.14 -24.94 12.44
N TYR A 328 25.22 -24.34 11.69
CA TYR A 328 24.06 -25.02 11.09
C TYR A 328 24.22 -25.24 9.58
N GLY A 329 25.42 -25.00 9.02
CA GLY A 329 25.71 -25.19 7.60
C GLY A 329 25.19 -24.05 6.71
N HIS A 330 24.89 -22.89 7.29
CA HIS A 330 24.54 -21.70 6.51
C HIS A 330 25.79 -21.00 5.99
N ASP A 331 25.71 -20.54 4.74
CA ASP A 331 26.72 -19.71 4.12
C ASP A 331 26.66 -18.27 4.63
N LYS A 332 27.83 -17.63 4.63
CA LYS A 332 28.01 -16.25 5.09
C LYS A 332 27.23 -15.28 4.20
N PRO A 333 26.65 -14.20 4.75
CA PRO A 333 26.03 -13.14 3.97
C PRO A 333 26.94 -12.58 2.86
N GLY A 334 26.33 -12.20 1.75
CA GLY A 334 27.02 -11.59 0.62
C GLY A 334 27.56 -10.19 0.92
N PRO A 335 28.44 -9.64 0.06
CA PRO A 335 29.00 -8.31 0.25
C PRO A 335 27.96 -7.21 0.01
N ASN A 336 28.18 -6.00 0.54
CA ASN A 336 27.40 -4.81 0.21
C ASN A 336 25.89 -4.90 0.43
N ASN A 337 25.43 -5.73 1.37
CA ASN A 337 24.06 -5.59 1.89
C ASN A 337 23.98 -4.33 2.74
N ILE A 338 23.45 -3.25 2.18
CA ILE A 338 23.45 -1.92 2.80
C ILE A 338 22.22 -1.76 3.70
N ILE A 339 22.47 -1.20 4.88
CA ILE A 339 21.47 -0.83 5.88
C ILE A 339 21.64 0.66 6.17
N PHE A 340 20.57 1.43 6.03
CA PHE A 340 20.61 2.88 6.21
C PHE A 340 19.23 3.46 6.58
N ASN A 341 19.19 4.49 7.42
CA ASN A 341 17.96 5.22 7.78
C ASN A 341 16.77 4.34 8.21
N ASN A 342 17.03 3.29 8.99
CA ASN A 342 15.98 2.48 9.58
C ASN A 342 15.74 2.92 11.04
N ILE A 343 14.50 2.82 11.51
CA ILE A 343 14.17 2.89 12.93
C ILE A 343 14.25 1.47 13.46
N THR A 344 15.28 1.16 14.26
CA THR A 344 15.51 -0.19 14.77
C THR A 344 15.28 -0.27 16.27
N LYS A 345 14.67 -1.36 16.72
CA LYS A 345 14.54 -1.69 18.13
C LYS A 345 14.64 -3.20 18.31
N GLY A 346 15.29 -3.65 19.38
CA GLY A 346 15.27 -5.08 19.71
C GLY A 346 16.49 -5.60 20.44
N ARG A 347 16.55 -6.93 20.55
CA ARG A 347 17.60 -7.62 21.32
C ARG A 347 19.00 -7.23 20.85
N GLY A 348 19.96 -7.19 21.78
CA GLY A 348 21.38 -6.98 21.46
C GLY A 348 21.73 -5.54 21.10
N ASN A 349 20.98 -4.56 21.63
CA ASN A 349 21.16 -3.14 21.35
C ASN A 349 20.99 -2.85 19.84
N SER A 350 19.90 -3.34 19.26
CA SER A 350 19.64 -3.22 17.82
C SER A 350 19.42 -1.78 17.37
N GLU A 351 19.05 -0.90 18.29
CA GLU A 351 18.89 0.54 18.12
C GLU A 351 20.15 1.20 17.53
N GLN A 352 21.34 0.63 17.80
CA GLN A 352 22.61 1.14 17.27
C GLN A 352 22.79 0.98 15.75
N PHE A 353 21.95 0.15 15.10
CA PHE A 353 22.00 -0.14 13.66
C PHE A 353 20.93 0.62 12.85
N GLY A 354 20.28 1.60 13.48
CA GLY A 354 19.33 2.50 12.85
C GLY A 354 19.91 3.90 12.63
N GLY A 355 19.05 4.84 12.23
CA GLY A 355 19.39 6.24 12.01
C GLY A 355 20.02 6.53 10.64
N ASN A 356 20.23 7.81 10.37
CA ASN A 356 20.71 8.35 9.09
C ASN A 356 22.12 8.96 9.16
N ASP A 357 22.82 8.84 10.29
CA ASP A 357 24.17 9.38 10.47
C ASP A 357 25.25 8.45 9.89
N LYS A 358 24.96 7.15 9.79
CA LYS A 358 25.90 6.10 9.40
C LYS A 358 25.31 5.17 8.36
N VAL A 359 26.19 4.67 7.49
CA VAL A 359 25.89 3.57 6.58
C VAL A 359 26.43 2.28 7.18
N PHE A 360 25.58 1.27 7.30
CA PHE A 360 25.96 -0.05 7.77
C PHE A 360 26.00 -1.05 6.61
N VAL A 361 26.77 -2.11 6.80
CA VAL A 361 26.79 -3.26 5.88
C VAL A 361 26.64 -4.56 6.65
N PHE A 362 25.85 -5.47 6.09
CA PHE A 362 25.65 -6.82 6.62
C PHE A 362 26.32 -7.86 5.71
N ASP A 363 27.63 -8.03 5.88
CA ASP A 363 28.46 -8.93 5.08
C ASP A 363 29.21 -9.93 5.96
N GLN A 364 28.66 -10.25 7.13
CA GLN A 364 29.24 -11.16 8.11
C GLN A 364 28.18 -11.77 9.00
N TYR A 365 28.53 -12.87 9.66
CA TYR A 365 27.63 -13.50 10.63
C TYR A 365 27.30 -12.55 11.80
N SER A 366 26.13 -12.78 12.37
CA SER A 366 25.66 -12.19 13.64
C SER A 366 25.17 -10.74 13.57
N LYS A 367 25.99 -9.77 13.16
CA LYS A 367 25.62 -8.35 13.27
C LYS A 367 26.18 -7.45 12.16
N PRO A 368 25.48 -6.34 11.83
CA PRO A 368 26.01 -5.31 10.95
C PRO A 368 27.32 -4.72 11.47
N ARG A 369 28.14 -4.20 10.56
CA ARG A 369 29.29 -3.34 10.87
C ARG A 369 29.10 -1.97 10.21
N VAL A 370 29.67 -0.93 10.80
CA VAL A 370 29.70 0.39 10.17
C VAL A 370 30.54 0.30 8.89
N LEU A 371 29.97 0.74 7.77
CA LEU A 371 30.66 0.90 6.50
C LEU A 371 31.23 2.32 6.37
N LYS A 372 30.44 3.34 6.73
CA LYS A 372 30.81 4.76 6.65
C LYS A 372 30.18 5.54 7.81
N ASN A 373 30.94 6.45 8.42
CA ASN A 373 30.46 7.38 9.47
C ASN A 373 29.89 8.69 8.88
N ALA A 374 29.18 8.58 7.76
CA ALA A 374 28.49 9.69 7.11
C ALA A 374 27.40 9.13 6.20
N PRO A 375 26.27 9.85 6.01
CA PRO A 375 25.24 9.48 5.05
C PRO A 375 25.75 9.48 3.60
N PRO A 376 25.01 8.86 2.65
CA PRO A 376 25.21 9.10 1.23
C PRO A 376 24.88 10.57 0.90
N SER A 377 25.48 11.11 -0.17
CA SER A 377 25.31 12.53 -0.55
C SER A 377 23.85 12.97 -0.72
N GLY A 378 22.99 12.08 -1.23
CA GLY A 378 21.56 12.35 -1.38
C GLY A 378 20.70 12.11 -0.13
N ASN A 379 21.30 11.72 0.99
CA ASN A 379 20.63 11.27 2.22
C ASN A 379 19.59 10.15 2.00
N THR A 380 19.78 9.36 0.94
CA THR A 380 19.02 8.15 0.62
C THR A 380 19.83 7.28 -0.35
N PHE A 381 19.64 5.97 -0.32
CA PHE A 381 20.14 5.04 -1.32
C PHE A 381 19.12 4.71 -2.41
N TYR A 382 17.85 4.99 -2.14
CA TYR A 382 16.73 4.79 -3.05
C TYR A 382 15.97 6.11 -3.26
N PRO A 383 16.48 7.03 -4.10
CA PRO A 383 15.93 8.38 -4.29
C PRO A 383 14.67 8.36 -5.18
N VAL A 384 13.68 7.59 -4.79
CA VAL A 384 12.41 7.47 -5.50
C VAL A 384 11.64 8.79 -5.44
N VAL A 385 11.06 9.19 -6.56
CA VAL A 385 10.27 10.41 -6.71
C VAL A 385 8.80 10.00 -6.78
N LEU A 386 8.08 10.24 -5.69
CA LEU A 386 6.65 9.93 -5.58
C LEU A 386 5.74 11.10 -5.98
N ASN A 387 6.32 12.14 -6.55
CA ASN A 387 5.67 13.43 -6.82
C ASN A 387 4.67 13.27 -8.00
N GLY A 388 3.44 13.80 -8.03
CA GLY A 388 2.87 15.01 -7.39
C GLY A 388 3.32 15.29 -5.96
N ASN A 389 4.34 16.14 -5.85
CA ASN A 389 5.17 16.53 -4.71
C ASN A 389 5.61 15.49 -3.63
N GLY A 390 6.85 15.59 -3.16
CA GLY A 390 7.47 14.66 -2.21
C GLY A 390 8.92 14.29 -2.53
N GLY A 391 9.80 15.30 -2.69
CA GLY A 391 11.24 15.10 -2.66
C GLY A 391 11.77 15.26 -1.23
N ASN A 392 12.19 14.14 -0.63
CA ASN A 392 13.02 13.95 0.58
C ASN A 392 12.71 14.70 1.90
N ASN A 393 12.51 13.87 2.93
CA ASN A 393 13.03 13.98 4.30
C ASN A 393 12.82 15.34 5.03
N GLY A 394 11.60 15.54 5.48
CA GLY A 394 11.18 16.41 6.57
C GLY A 394 9.72 16.04 6.85
N GLU A 395 9.29 16.07 8.10
CA GLU A 395 7.90 15.81 8.51
C GLU A 395 6.92 16.44 7.52
N GLY A 396 6.23 15.61 6.75
CA GLY A 396 5.24 16.04 5.77
C GLY A 396 3.86 15.74 6.33
N CYS A 397 3.12 16.79 6.63
CA CYS A 397 1.70 16.79 6.96
C CYS A 397 0.91 15.85 6.01
N GLU A 398 0.18 14.88 6.58
CA GLU A 398 -0.83 14.12 5.82
C GLU A 398 -2.04 15.05 5.59
N GLU A 399 -2.37 15.40 4.34
CA GLU A 399 -3.57 16.21 4.04
C GLU A 399 -4.86 15.59 4.59
N ILE A 400 -4.89 14.26 4.78
CA ILE A 400 -6.02 13.52 5.35
C ILE A 400 -5.53 12.55 6.43
N LEU A 401 -6.05 12.68 7.64
CA LEU A 401 -5.78 11.78 8.78
C LEU A 401 -7.05 11.01 9.17
N GLU A 402 -7.01 9.66 9.12
CA GLU A 402 -8.11 8.80 9.59
C GLU A 402 -7.87 8.31 11.03
N ILE A 403 -8.82 8.61 11.92
CA ILE A 403 -8.79 8.22 13.33
C ILE A 403 -9.97 7.28 13.62
N THR A 404 -9.69 6.07 14.08
CA THR A 404 -10.74 5.13 14.51
C THR A 404 -11.21 5.43 15.93
N ALA A 405 -12.51 5.22 16.21
CA ALA A 405 -13.05 5.42 17.55
C ALA A 405 -12.33 4.55 18.59
N TRP A 406 -11.87 5.15 19.67
CA TRP A 406 -11.20 4.45 20.77
C TRP A 406 -12.20 3.90 21.80
N GLN A 407 -13.32 4.59 22.01
CA GLN A 407 -14.45 4.12 22.81
C GLN A 407 -15.75 4.40 22.07
N ASP A 408 -16.67 3.42 22.02
CA ASP A 408 -18.05 3.69 21.67
C ASP A 408 -19.08 2.89 22.49
N ALA A 409 -20.21 3.52 22.77
CA ALA A 409 -21.33 2.90 23.45
C ALA A 409 -22.60 3.71 23.21
N TYR A 410 -23.76 3.13 23.49
CA TYR A 410 -25.01 3.90 23.50
C TYR A 410 -25.77 3.70 24.80
N LEU A 411 -26.53 4.74 25.17
CA LEU A 411 -27.50 4.66 26.26
C LEU A 411 -28.89 4.41 25.69
N GLN A 412 -29.61 3.46 26.28
CA GLN A 412 -31.05 3.29 26.11
C GLN A 412 -31.73 3.50 27.46
N GLY A 413 -32.30 4.69 27.67
CA GLY A 413 -32.72 5.12 29.01
C GLY A 413 -31.53 5.11 29.98
N ASN A 414 -31.62 4.31 31.05
CA ASN A 414 -30.56 4.19 32.06
C ASN A 414 -29.56 3.06 31.80
N ALA A 415 -29.79 2.23 30.78
CA ALA A 415 -28.93 1.09 30.46
C ALA A 415 -27.90 1.48 29.40
N SER A 416 -26.66 1.05 29.64
CA SER A 416 -25.54 1.23 28.71
C SER A 416 -25.28 -0.06 27.93
N PHE A 417 -24.88 0.10 26.68
CA PHE A 417 -24.60 -0.98 25.76
C PHE A 417 -23.27 -0.73 25.04
N ASN A 418 -22.28 -1.55 25.37
CA ASN A 418 -21.18 -1.88 24.47
C ASN A 418 -21.61 -3.12 23.66
N ALA A 419 -21.83 -2.96 22.37
CA ALA A 419 -22.31 -4.00 21.47
C ALA A 419 -21.84 -3.70 20.06
N THR A 420 -21.87 -4.68 19.15
CA THR A 420 -21.46 -4.57 17.74
C THR A 420 -22.24 -3.55 16.91
N SER A 421 -23.28 -2.94 17.48
CA SER A 421 -24.06 -1.87 16.85
C SER A 421 -24.32 -0.73 17.82
N LEU A 422 -24.13 0.49 17.34
CA LEU A 422 -24.55 1.72 17.98
C LEU A 422 -25.98 2.07 17.56
N ARG A 423 -26.81 2.54 18.47
CA ARG A 423 -28.24 2.81 18.18
C ARG A 423 -28.59 4.26 18.49
N VAL A 424 -29.31 4.88 17.56
CA VAL A 424 -29.79 6.25 17.72
C VAL A 424 -31.30 6.28 17.47
N GLU A 425 -32.06 6.86 18.40
CA GLU A 425 -33.51 7.00 18.33
C GLU A 425 -33.98 8.17 19.19
N LYS A 426 -34.84 9.01 18.63
CA LYS A 426 -35.34 10.22 19.30
C LYS A 426 -35.97 9.89 20.65
N GLY A 427 -35.44 10.50 21.71
CA GLY A 427 -35.95 10.35 23.07
C GLY A 427 -35.72 8.99 23.73
N LYS A 428 -35.01 8.06 23.07
CA LYS A 428 -34.82 6.70 23.58
C LYS A 428 -33.38 6.21 23.53
N ARG A 429 -32.63 6.48 22.44
CA ARG A 429 -31.25 5.99 22.27
C ARG A 429 -30.31 7.07 21.75
N VAL A 430 -29.16 7.19 22.40
CA VAL A 430 -28.11 8.14 22.04
C VAL A 430 -26.77 7.42 22.06
N SER A 431 -26.00 7.57 21.00
CA SER A 431 -24.66 6.98 20.88
C SER A 431 -23.58 7.98 21.27
N TYR A 432 -22.52 7.47 21.86
CA TYR A 432 -21.37 8.22 22.32
C TYR A 432 -20.12 7.61 21.69
N LEU A 433 -19.30 8.44 21.06
CA LEU A 433 -18.03 8.04 20.44
C LEU A 433 -16.91 8.83 21.11
N LYS A 434 -15.72 8.26 21.22
CA LYS A 434 -14.52 8.96 21.68
C LYS A 434 -13.37 8.75 20.71
N PHE A 435 -12.72 9.84 20.33
CA PHE A 435 -11.52 9.84 19.50
C PHE A 435 -10.39 10.53 20.26
N GLU A 436 -9.17 10.05 20.04
CA GLU A 436 -7.94 10.70 20.52
C GLU A 436 -7.27 11.33 19.30
N ILE A 437 -7.27 12.67 19.25
CA ILE A 437 -6.68 13.40 18.14
C ILE A 437 -5.21 13.66 18.48
N PRO A 438 -4.26 13.28 17.61
CA PRO A 438 -2.84 13.52 17.88
C PRO A 438 -2.55 15.01 18.11
N GLU A 439 -1.60 15.30 19.00
CA GLU A 439 -1.16 16.67 19.31
C GLU A 439 -0.27 17.25 18.20
N ASP A 440 0.53 16.39 17.56
CA ASP A 440 1.53 16.75 16.55
C ASP A 440 0.96 16.61 15.12
N ILE A 441 -0.11 17.35 14.79
CA ILE A 441 -0.68 17.45 13.44
C ILE A 441 -0.87 18.91 13.05
N GLU A 442 -0.89 19.20 11.74
CA GLU A 442 -1.17 20.54 11.24
C GLU A 442 -2.62 20.97 11.52
N ASP A 443 -2.93 22.23 11.22
CA ASP A 443 -4.24 22.82 11.46
C ASP A 443 -5.36 22.05 10.74
N VAL A 444 -6.44 21.73 11.46
CA VAL A 444 -7.57 20.99 10.88
C VAL A 444 -8.44 21.95 10.07
N THR A 445 -8.50 21.77 8.75
CA THR A 445 -9.32 22.55 7.81
C THR A 445 -10.69 21.94 7.57
N GLY A 446 -10.80 20.63 7.73
CA GLY A 446 -12.03 19.88 7.54
C GLY A 446 -12.09 18.69 8.49
N ALA A 447 -13.29 18.26 8.87
CA ALA A 447 -13.46 17.07 9.69
C ALA A 447 -14.77 16.37 9.36
N VAL A 448 -14.70 15.05 9.17
CA VAL A 448 -15.85 14.22 8.81
C VAL A 448 -15.97 13.06 9.79
N LEU A 449 -17.12 12.92 10.42
CA LEU A 449 -17.48 11.66 11.08
C LEU A 449 -18.12 10.73 10.06
N GLU A 450 -17.53 9.56 9.86
CA GLU A 450 -18.05 8.49 9.02
C GLU A 450 -18.63 7.36 9.88
N MET A 451 -19.88 6.97 9.59
CA MET A 451 -20.54 5.84 10.24
C MET A 451 -21.25 4.94 9.22
N SER A 452 -21.09 3.62 9.36
CA SER A 452 -21.76 2.64 8.51
C SER A 452 -23.04 2.11 9.16
N VAL A 453 -24.16 2.10 8.42
CA VAL A 453 -25.42 1.51 8.90
C VAL A 453 -25.28 0.00 8.99
N SER A 454 -25.55 -0.56 10.16
CA SER A 454 -25.41 -1.99 10.44
C SER A 454 -26.68 -2.76 10.11
N ASN A 455 -27.54 -3.04 11.08
CA ASN A 455 -28.62 -4.04 10.94
C ASN A 455 -30.01 -3.41 10.71
N ASP A 456 -30.14 -2.10 10.90
CA ASP A 456 -31.40 -1.39 10.97
C ASP A 456 -31.29 -0.03 10.26
N SER A 457 -31.99 0.07 9.14
CA SER A 457 -32.12 1.29 8.36
C SER A 457 -33.06 2.27 9.05
N GLY A 458 -32.83 3.56 8.85
CA GLY A 458 -33.80 4.57 9.27
C GLY A 458 -33.71 5.82 8.44
N SER A 459 -34.23 6.92 8.97
CA SER A 459 -34.38 8.16 8.24
C SER A 459 -34.56 9.33 9.20
N GLY A 460 -34.30 10.53 8.71
CA GLY A 460 -34.52 11.77 9.43
C GLY A 460 -33.23 12.44 9.87
N LEU A 461 -33.36 13.43 10.75
CA LEU A 461 -32.25 14.29 11.16
C LEU A 461 -31.46 13.66 12.30
N ILE A 462 -30.17 13.42 12.05
CA ILE A 462 -29.16 13.10 13.07
C ILE A 462 -28.21 14.28 13.22
N GLU A 463 -28.01 14.72 14.46
CA GLU A 463 -27.05 15.74 14.84
C GLU A 463 -25.92 15.14 15.68
N VAL A 464 -24.72 15.72 15.53
CA VAL A 464 -23.51 15.34 16.26
C VAL A 464 -23.10 16.52 17.14
N TYR A 465 -22.94 16.27 18.44
CA TYR A 465 -22.57 17.29 19.43
C TYR A 465 -21.22 16.95 20.08
N LYS A 466 -20.46 17.98 20.45
CA LYS A 466 -19.28 17.85 21.31
C LYS A 466 -19.72 17.59 22.74
N GLY A 467 -19.15 16.57 23.37
CA GLY A 467 -19.33 16.27 24.78
C GLY A 467 -18.46 17.17 25.66
N ASN A 468 -18.97 17.56 26.83
CA ASN A 468 -18.22 18.35 27.81
C ASN A 468 -17.25 17.57 28.69
N SER A 469 -17.22 16.23 28.58
CA SER A 469 -16.39 15.37 29.42
C SER A 469 -15.93 14.13 28.66
N ASN A 470 -14.81 13.56 29.12
CA ASN A 470 -14.27 12.29 28.63
C ASN A 470 -14.28 11.21 29.73
N ASP A 471 -14.99 11.43 30.83
CA ASP A 471 -14.96 10.60 32.05
C ASP A 471 -15.87 9.37 31.96
N TRP A 472 -15.85 8.72 30.80
CA TRP A 472 -16.63 7.52 30.51
C TRP A 472 -15.81 6.53 29.66
N THR A 473 -16.12 5.25 29.78
CA THR A 473 -15.62 4.15 28.94
C THR A 473 -16.80 3.32 28.48
N GLU A 474 -16.59 2.45 27.49
CA GLU A 474 -17.62 1.54 26.99
C GLU A 474 -18.20 0.65 28.11
N THR A 475 -17.41 0.39 29.15
CA THR A 475 -17.78 -0.46 30.29
C THR A 475 -18.43 0.29 31.45
N ASN A 476 -18.36 1.63 31.49
CA ASN A 476 -18.84 2.41 32.64
C ASN A 476 -19.79 3.57 32.27
N LEU A 477 -20.09 3.77 30.98
CA LEU A 477 -21.02 4.80 30.53
C LEU A 477 -22.37 4.65 31.24
N SER A 478 -22.92 5.75 31.75
CA SER A 478 -24.15 5.80 32.55
C SER A 478 -24.80 7.17 32.44
N THR A 479 -26.03 7.32 32.94
CA THR A 479 -26.70 8.63 32.99
C THR A 479 -26.03 9.63 33.93
N SER A 480 -25.15 9.18 34.84
CA SER A 480 -24.42 10.05 35.77
C SER A 480 -23.07 10.55 35.26
N ASN A 481 -22.41 9.85 34.34
CA ASN A 481 -21.08 10.21 33.82
C ASN A 481 -21.03 10.41 32.30
N LYS A 482 -22.16 10.21 31.59
CA LYS A 482 -22.24 10.57 30.17
C LYS A 482 -21.86 12.05 29.99
N PRO A 483 -21.22 12.40 28.87
CA PRO A 483 -21.00 13.79 28.55
C PRO A 483 -22.34 14.50 28.30
N ASP A 484 -22.39 15.78 28.66
CA ASP A 484 -23.45 16.69 28.25
C ASP A 484 -23.07 17.43 26.96
N GLU A 485 -24.08 17.89 26.24
CA GLU A 485 -23.94 18.60 24.97
C GLU A 485 -23.31 19.98 25.21
N MET A 486 -22.10 20.21 24.69
CA MET A 486 -21.38 21.48 24.79
C MET A 486 -21.60 22.37 23.56
N GLY A 487 -21.86 21.76 22.39
CA GLY A 487 -22.15 22.48 21.14
C GLY A 487 -22.39 21.52 19.99
N LYS A 488 -23.21 21.92 19.01
CA LYS A 488 -23.45 21.13 17.80
C LYS A 488 -22.26 21.27 16.83
N LEU A 489 -21.74 20.15 16.35
CA LEU A 489 -20.61 20.09 15.43
C LEU A 489 -21.05 19.86 13.98
N GLY A 490 -22.07 19.02 13.78
CA GLY A 490 -22.54 18.62 12.46
C GLY A 490 -23.97 18.09 12.47
N SER A 491 -24.56 17.97 11.28
CA SER A 491 -25.92 17.44 11.10
C SER A 491 -26.13 16.87 9.71
N LEU A 492 -26.92 15.80 9.61
CA LEU A 492 -27.32 15.19 8.36
C LEU A 492 -28.80 14.78 8.45
N ASN A 493 -29.60 15.15 7.46
CA ASN A 493 -31.01 14.74 7.35
C ASN A 493 -31.21 13.95 6.07
N THR A 494 -31.33 12.62 6.18
CA THR A 494 -31.38 11.72 5.02
C THR A 494 -32.07 10.40 5.36
N SER A 495 -32.13 9.50 4.39
CA SER A 495 -32.47 8.09 4.58
C SER A 495 -31.20 7.25 4.69
N TYR A 496 -31.11 6.49 5.78
CA TYR A 496 -29.98 5.65 6.18
C TYR A 496 -30.23 4.19 5.82
N GLY A 497 -29.59 3.70 4.75
CA GLY A 497 -29.73 2.34 4.25
C GLY A 497 -28.67 1.38 4.81
N VAL A 498 -29.08 0.16 5.15
CA VAL A 498 -28.20 -0.91 5.63
C VAL A 498 -27.04 -1.16 4.66
N GLY A 499 -25.82 -1.26 5.21
CA GLY A 499 -24.60 -1.52 4.45
C GLY A 499 -24.00 -0.30 3.75
N GLN A 500 -24.60 0.89 3.88
CA GLN A 500 -24.05 2.15 3.37
C GLN A 500 -23.32 2.92 4.48
N TYR A 501 -22.37 3.76 4.09
CA TYR A 501 -21.73 4.74 4.97
C TYR A 501 -22.35 6.13 4.79
N TYR A 502 -22.33 6.90 5.86
CA TYR A 502 -22.83 8.27 5.89
C TYR A 502 -21.82 9.14 6.62
N GLN A 503 -21.74 10.40 6.17
CA GLN A 503 -20.72 11.35 6.58
C GLN A 503 -21.38 12.60 7.16
N TRP A 504 -20.89 13.03 8.32
CA TRP A 504 -21.27 14.28 8.94
C TRP A 504 -20.06 15.20 8.91
N GLU A 505 -20.16 16.31 8.17
CA GLU A 505 -19.23 17.43 8.26
C GLU A 505 -19.29 18.00 9.69
N LEU A 506 -18.14 18.05 10.35
CA LEU A 506 -17.96 18.52 11.70
C LEU A 506 -17.14 19.81 11.72
N SER A 507 -17.54 20.73 12.58
CA SER A 507 -16.76 21.92 12.92
C SER A 507 -16.19 21.81 14.33
N GLY A 508 -15.16 22.60 14.67
CA GLY A 508 -14.69 22.74 16.06
C GLY A 508 -13.89 21.55 16.62
N ILE A 509 -13.19 20.83 15.74
CA ILE A 509 -12.24 19.79 16.08
C ILE A 509 -10.86 20.41 16.31
N THR A 510 -10.18 20.06 17.40
CA THR A 510 -8.89 20.65 17.79
C THR A 510 -7.80 19.55 17.89
N PRO A 511 -6.60 19.76 17.33
CA PRO A 511 -5.44 18.89 17.58
C PRO A 511 -5.16 18.65 19.08
N GLY A 512 -4.64 17.47 19.41
CA GLY A 512 -4.25 17.09 20.77
C GLY A 512 -5.39 16.82 21.76
N GLU A 513 -6.65 17.03 21.36
CA GLU A 513 -7.78 16.78 22.26
C GLU A 513 -8.26 15.32 22.19
N ILE A 514 -8.70 14.80 23.34
CA ILE A 514 -9.62 13.67 23.35
C ILE A 514 -11.02 14.24 23.18
N ILE A 515 -11.71 13.89 22.10
CA ILE A 515 -13.06 14.39 21.81
C ILE A 515 -14.10 13.29 22.05
N ALA A 516 -15.12 13.62 22.84
CA ALA A 516 -16.36 12.85 22.92
C ALA A 516 -17.40 13.42 21.96
N LEU A 517 -17.98 12.59 21.11
CA LEU A 517 -19.09 12.92 20.22
C LEU A 517 -20.39 12.29 20.72
N ILE A 518 -21.48 13.07 20.73
CA ILE A 518 -22.83 12.63 21.06
C ILE A 518 -23.64 12.61 19.76
N VAL A 519 -23.98 11.42 19.28
CA VAL A 519 -24.75 11.21 18.04
C VAL A 519 -26.22 11.00 18.41
N LYS A 520 -27.08 11.91 17.96
CA LYS A 520 -28.46 12.03 18.46
C LYS A 520 -29.46 12.23 17.33
N GLN A 521 -30.50 11.42 17.33
CA GLN A 521 -31.64 11.54 16.40
C GLN A 521 -32.57 12.64 16.91
N ILE A 522 -32.90 13.59 16.04
CA ILE A 522 -33.79 14.72 16.32
C ILE A 522 -35.18 14.49 15.70
N ASP A 523 -35.22 13.87 14.52
CA ASP A 523 -36.45 13.60 13.79
C ASP A 523 -36.34 12.30 12.98
N GLY A 524 -37.47 11.70 12.61
CA GLY A 524 -37.55 10.42 11.90
C GLY A 524 -37.50 9.18 12.80
N ASN A 525 -37.20 8.02 12.21
CA ASN A 525 -37.18 6.73 12.91
C ASN A 525 -35.75 6.35 13.35
N ASP A 526 -35.63 5.23 14.04
CA ASP A 526 -34.36 4.76 14.57
C ASP A 526 -33.40 4.23 13.50
N VAL A 527 -32.11 4.34 13.79
CA VAL A 527 -31.03 3.83 12.93
C VAL A 527 -30.04 3.06 13.79
N SER A 528 -29.44 2.01 13.23
CA SER A 528 -28.27 1.37 13.82
C SER A 528 -27.03 1.58 12.97
N PHE A 529 -25.93 1.98 13.60
CA PHE A 529 -24.62 2.02 13.00
C PHE A 529 -23.76 0.87 13.53
N SER A 530 -22.71 0.49 12.80
CA SER A 530 -21.70 -0.44 13.30
C SER A 530 -20.88 0.25 14.39
N SER A 531 -20.60 -0.47 15.47
CA SER A 531 -19.67 -0.02 16.51
C SER A 531 -18.23 -0.41 16.14
N LYS A 532 -17.30 -0.08 17.02
CA LYS A 532 -15.92 -0.54 17.07
C LYS A 532 -15.77 -2.07 17.10
N GLU A 533 -16.67 -2.77 17.79
CA GLU A 533 -16.76 -4.24 17.80
C GLU A 533 -17.50 -4.80 16.57
N GLY A 534 -18.10 -3.92 15.77
CA GLY A 534 -18.76 -4.28 14.51
C GLY A 534 -17.80 -4.34 13.32
N ASN A 535 -18.33 -4.73 12.16
CA ASN A 535 -17.53 -4.99 10.96
C ASN A 535 -17.02 -3.71 10.25
N ARG A 536 -17.62 -2.54 10.55
CA ARG A 536 -17.30 -1.26 9.90
C ARG A 536 -17.29 -0.13 10.95
N PRO A 537 -16.23 -0.03 11.77
CA PRO A 537 -16.20 0.85 12.93
C PRO A 537 -16.30 2.34 12.53
N PRO A 538 -16.83 3.22 13.42
CA PRO A 538 -16.85 4.66 13.18
C PRO A 538 -15.44 5.24 13.02
N LYS A 539 -15.32 6.21 12.12
CA LYS A 539 -14.06 6.93 11.86
C LYS A 539 -14.27 8.43 11.92
N LEU A 540 -13.27 9.15 12.42
CA LEU A 540 -13.13 10.59 12.27
C LEU A 540 -12.02 10.83 11.25
N VAL A 541 -12.34 11.50 10.15
CA VAL A 541 -11.42 11.84 9.06
C VAL A 541 -11.14 13.33 9.17
N LEU A 542 -9.88 13.74 9.30
CA LEU A 542 -9.47 15.14 9.37
C LEU A 542 -8.78 15.54 8.06
N GLU A 543 -9.13 16.71 7.55
CA GLU A 543 -8.37 17.40 6.50
C GLU A 543 -7.45 18.42 7.15
N LEU A 544 -6.18 18.46 6.76
CA LEU A 544 -5.14 19.29 7.39
C LEU A 544 -4.64 20.41 6.46
N GLU A 545 -4.43 21.62 6.98
CA GLU A 545 -3.79 22.76 6.30
C GLU A 545 -2.28 22.52 6.26
N CYS A 546 -1.83 21.81 5.25
CA CYS A 546 -0.40 21.73 5.01
C CYS A 546 0.05 23.03 4.31
N GLU A 547 0.91 23.84 4.93
CA GLU A 547 1.43 25.04 4.27
C GLU A 547 2.17 24.66 2.97
N GLU A 548 1.65 25.13 1.82
CA GLU A 548 2.43 25.15 0.59
C GLU A 548 3.65 26.04 0.84
N GLN A 549 4.85 25.45 0.88
CA GLN A 549 6.07 26.23 0.83
C GLN A 549 6.01 27.10 -0.42
N GLN A 550 5.91 28.42 -0.24
CA GLN A 550 6.09 29.39 -1.31
C GLN A 550 7.38 29.06 -2.03
N GLU A 551 7.26 28.71 -3.30
CA GLU A 551 8.39 28.53 -4.21
C GLU A 551 9.26 29.79 -4.15
N SER A 552 10.43 29.69 -3.51
CA SER A 552 11.50 30.60 -3.80
C SER A 552 11.98 30.26 -5.20
N ASP A 553 11.58 31.11 -6.15
CA ASP A 553 11.96 31.12 -7.55
C ASP A 553 13.49 30.91 -7.71
N VAL A 554 13.89 29.65 -7.91
CA VAL A 554 15.22 29.28 -8.40
C VAL A 554 14.99 28.50 -9.69
N SER A 555 14.98 29.25 -10.79
CA SER A 555 14.97 28.72 -12.15
C SER A 555 16.05 27.65 -12.33
N GLN A 556 15.65 26.38 -12.34
CA GLN A 556 16.34 25.34 -13.10
C GLN A 556 15.44 24.95 -14.26
N GLY A 557 15.82 25.43 -15.44
CA GLY A 557 15.04 25.30 -16.66
C GLY A 557 14.84 23.84 -17.03
N PHE A 558 13.60 23.38 -16.92
CA PHE A 558 13.09 22.43 -17.89
C PHE A 558 13.14 23.14 -19.24
N ILE A 559 14.03 22.69 -20.13
CA ILE A 559 14.04 23.21 -21.49
C ILE A 559 12.84 22.57 -22.20
N GLU A 560 11.70 23.25 -22.14
CA GLU A 560 10.50 22.85 -22.87
C GLU A 560 10.82 22.84 -24.37
N MET A 561 10.48 21.75 -25.06
CA MET A 561 10.60 21.69 -26.51
C MET A 561 9.74 22.80 -27.13
N LYS A 562 10.31 23.58 -28.04
CA LYS A 562 9.57 24.60 -28.80
C LYS A 562 9.75 24.37 -30.28
N ILE A 563 8.69 24.61 -31.04
CA ILE A 563 8.70 24.57 -32.50
C ILE A 563 8.32 25.93 -33.08
N PHE A 564 9.10 26.42 -34.04
CA PHE A 564 8.88 27.72 -34.66
C PHE A 564 9.40 27.77 -36.11
N PRO A 565 8.69 28.41 -37.06
CA PRO A 565 7.33 28.91 -36.91
C PRO A 565 6.32 27.75 -36.87
N ASN A 566 5.19 27.97 -36.19
CA ASN A 566 4.04 27.08 -36.22
C ASN A 566 2.76 27.94 -36.23
N PRO A 567 2.04 28.04 -37.36
CA PRO A 567 2.19 27.28 -38.60
C PRO A 567 3.49 27.53 -39.39
N THR A 568 3.88 26.60 -40.26
CA THR A 568 5.04 26.70 -41.18
C THR A 568 4.69 26.33 -42.62
N ASN A 569 5.53 26.71 -43.58
CA ASN A 569 5.47 26.26 -44.98
C ASN A 569 6.56 25.22 -45.26
N ASP A 570 7.82 25.66 -45.30
CA ASP A 570 8.94 24.82 -45.75
C ASP A 570 9.90 24.38 -44.64
N PHE A 571 9.98 25.10 -43.52
CA PHE A 571 11.00 24.84 -42.50
C PHE A 571 10.47 24.99 -41.09
N LEU A 572 10.86 24.08 -40.22
CA LEU A 572 10.56 24.12 -38.79
C LEU A 572 11.85 24.11 -37.99
N THR A 573 12.01 25.07 -37.10
CA THR A 573 13.06 25.04 -36.06
C THR A 573 12.50 24.35 -34.83
N VAL A 574 13.25 23.39 -34.30
CA VAL A 574 12.98 22.68 -33.05
C VAL A 574 14.07 23.05 -32.07
N SER A 575 13.69 23.54 -30.90
CA SER A 575 14.61 23.91 -29.81
C SER A 575 14.17 23.24 -28.52
N GLY A 576 15.05 23.14 -27.55
CA GLY A 576 14.76 22.47 -26.28
C GLY A 576 14.75 20.95 -26.36
N VAL A 577 15.66 20.41 -27.16
CA VAL A 577 15.95 18.97 -27.31
C VAL A 577 17.44 18.79 -27.07
N GLU A 578 17.84 17.79 -26.29
CA GLU A 578 19.24 17.59 -25.95
C GLU A 578 20.03 16.97 -27.11
N SER A 579 21.34 17.27 -27.20
CA SER A 579 22.21 16.71 -28.24
C SER A 579 22.23 15.18 -28.17
N GLY A 580 21.95 14.52 -29.29
CA GLY A 580 21.87 13.07 -29.39
C GLY A 580 20.47 12.49 -29.23
N GLU A 581 19.47 13.29 -28.85
CA GLU A 581 18.07 12.86 -28.83
C GLU A 581 17.46 12.85 -30.24
N THR A 582 16.49 11.97 -30.46
CA THR A 582 15.81 11.84 -31.76
C THR A 582 14.55 12.70 -31.81
N ILE A 583 14.47 13.58 -32.80
CA ILE A 583 13.27 14.34 -33.15
C ILE A 583 12.54 13.58 -34.27
N MET A 584 11.27 13.23 -34.04
CA MET A 584 10.44 12.47 -35.00
C MET A 584 9.18 13.23 -35.37
N LEU A 585 8.86 13.27 -36.66
CA LEU A 585 7.63 13.83 -37.22
C LEU A 585 6.70 12.69 -37.67
N TYR A 586 5.44 12.75 -37.25
CA TYR A 586 4.40 11.75 -37.54
C TYR A 586 3.20 12.36 -38.26
N ASP A 587 2.54 11.57 -39.10
CA ASP A 587 1.14 11.81 -39.45
C ASP A 587 0.18 11.36 -38.32
N PHE A 588 -1.12 11.65 -38.44
CA PHE A 588 -2.12 11.21 -37.44
C PHE A 588 -2.42 9.71 -37.45
N LEU A 589 -1.95 8.98 -38.46
CA LEU A 589 -2.03 7.52 -38.51
C LEU A 589 -0.83 6.88 -37.78
N GLY A 590 0.12 7.69 -37.29
CA GLY A 590 1.30 7.24 -36.55
C GLY A 590 2.48 6.84 -37.43
N ASN A 591 2.43 7.10 -38.75
CA ASN A 591 3.56 6.84 -39.64
C ASN A 591 4.63 7.91 -39.46
N ILE A 592 5.90 7.49 -39.43
CA ILE A 592 7.04 8.39 -39.34
C ILE A 592 7.30 9.00 -40.72
N LEU A 593 7.23 10.33 -40.81
CA LEU A 593 7.48 11.09 -42.03
C LEU A 593 8.92 11.63 -42.08
N LYS A 594 9.51 11.96 -40.93
CA LYS A 594 10.89 12.44 -40.84
C LYS A 594 11.49 12.13 -39.46
N SER A 595 12.81 11.90 -39.42
CA SER A 595 13.55 11.64 -38.19
C SER A 595 14.95 12.27 -38.30
N ILE A 596 15.36 13.02 -37.28
CA ILE A 596 16.71 13.58 -37.18
C ILE A 596 17.24 13.40 -35.75
N ILE A 597 18.57 13.44 -35.61
CA ILE A 597 19.24 13.48 -34.30
C ILE A 597 19.54 14.95 -33.98
N SER A 598 19.12 15.41 -32.81
CA SER A 598 19.31 16.77 -32.33
C SER A 598 20.79 17.06 -32.08
N LYS A 599 21.20 18.30 -32.40
CA LYS A 599 22.53 18.82 -32.09
C LYS A 599 22.60 19.57 -30.77
N GLY A 600 21.49 19.65 -30.02
CA GLY A 600 21.45 20.28 -28.68
C GLY A 600 21.28 21.80 -28.65
N GLU A 601 20.92 22.42 -29.77
CA GLU A 601 20.65 23.85 -29.87
C GLU A 601 19.28 24.09 -30.56
N GLU A 602 19.32 24.59 -31.80
CA GLU A 602 18.19 24.75 -32.71
C GLU A 602 18.38 23.83 -33.93
N ASP A 603 17.53 22.81 -34.03
CA ASP A 603 17.53 21.89 -35.15
C ASP A 603 16.51 22.32 -36.20
N ARG A 604 17.00 22.56 -37.42
CA ARG A 604 16.15 22.94 -38.55
C ARG A 604 15.72 21.70 -39.35
N LEU A 605 14.42 21.45 -39.40
CA LEU A 605 13.78 20.44 -40.23
C LEU A 605 13.28 21.08 -41.53
N ASP A 606 13.71 20.51 -42.65
CA ASP A 606 13.12 20.79 -43.96
C ASP A 606 11.81 19.99 -44.09
N LEU A 607 10.72 20.66 -44.41
CA LEU A 607 9.40 20.08 -44.58
C LEU A 607 8.86 20.28 -46.00
N SER A 608 9.62 20.85 -46.93
CA SER A 608 9.16 21.22 -48.29
C SER A 608 8.45 20.08 -49.04
N GLU A 609 8.88 18.82 -48.82
CA GLU A 609 8.28 17.62 -49.44
C GLU A 609 7.08 17.03 -48.67
N ILE A 610 6.79 17.53 -47.47
CA ILE A 610 5.63 17.13 -46.66
C ILE A 610 4.40 17.93 -47.13
N PRO A 611 3.23 17.32 -47.39
CA PRO A 611 2.01 18.05 -47.76
C PRO A 611 1.52 19.04 -46.69
N SER A 612 0.64 19.97 -47.07
CA SER A 612 -0.08 20.81 -46.09
C SER A 612 -0.99 19.94 -45.22
N GLY A 613 -0.99 20.20 -43.91
CA GLY A 613 -1.71 19.38 -42.94
C GLY A 613 -1.25 19.59 -41.51
N GLN A 614 -1.90 18.89 -40.59
CA GLN A 614 -1.49 18.83 -39.19
C GLN A 614 -0.63 17.56 -38.97
N TYR A 615 0.39 17.69 -38.14
CA TYR A 615 1.37 16.64 -37.84
C TYR A 615 1.71 16.64 -36.35
N VAL A 616 2.29 15.55 -35.85
CA VAL A 616 2.78 15.45 -34.48
C VAL A 616 4.30 15.38 -34.51
N ILE A 617 4.97 16.25 -33.77
CA ILE A 617 6.42 16.21 -33.58
C ILE A 617 6.76 15.80 -32.15
N LYS A 618 7.71 14.88 -31.98
CA LYS A 618 8.11 14.32 -30.68
C LYS A 618 9.62 14.26 -30.53
N ALA A 619 10.07 14.51 -29.31
CA ALA A 619 11.34 14.06 -28.72
C ALA A 619 11.09 13.83 -27.22
N ILE A 620 11.91 13.01 -26.57
CA ILE A 620 11.69 12.39 -25.25
C ILE A 620 10.73 13.17 -24.31
N GLY A 621 9.57 12.56 -24.02
CA GLY A 621 8.56 13.11 -23.11
C GLY A 621 7.73 14.29 -23.63
N ASN A 622 8.13 14.92 -24.74
CA ASN A 622 7.48 16.08 -25.34
C ASN A 622 6.77 15.71 -26.66
N SER A 623 5.58 16.25 -26.86
CA SER A 623 4.79 16.07 -28.08
C SER A 623 4.08 17.38 -28.40
N LEU A 624 4.35 17.94 -29.58
CA LEU A 624 3.71 19.17 -30.06
C LEU A 624 2.97 18.93 -31.36
N ILE A 625 1.92 19.73 -31.59
CA ILE A 625 1.18 19.74 -32.85
C ILE A 625 1.86 20.74 -33.78
N LEU A 626 2.26 20.28 -34.96
CA LEU A 626 2.74 21.10 -36.05
C LEU A 626 1.62 21.33 -37.07
N ILE A 627 1.44 22.57 -37.50
CA ILE A 627 0.56 22.95 -38.59
C ILE A 627 1.45 23.35 -39.78
N LYS A 628 1.30 22.64 -40.90
CA LYS A 628 1.93 23.01 -42.18
C LYS A 628 0.89 23.56 -43.14
N GLU A 629 1.14 24.76 -43.66
CA GLU A 629 0.32 25.46 -44.67
C GLU A 629 0.76 25.15 -46.10
#